data_AF-A0A5K0Z497-F1
#
_entry.id   AF-A0A5K0Z497-F1
#
_cell.length_a   1.000
_cell.length_b   1.000
_cell.length_c   1.000
_cell.angle_alpha   90.00
_cell.angle_beta   90.00
_cell.angle_gamma   90.00
#
_symmetry.space_group_name_H-M   'P 1'
#
loop_
_entity.id
_entity.type
_entity.pdbx_description
1 polymer ?
#
loop_
_entity_poly.entity_id
_entity_poly.type
_entity_poly.pdbx_seq_one_letter_code
_entity_poly.pdbx_strand_id
1 'polypeptide(L)'
;MEENRALIRELPRGTTDSPVVEEIVKLERRLFPKHESLSSSFYQELGKKNGGLLYCVLLDEGKPKEQVVGYVMYFFPSSLYASVTKLA
;
A
#
# COMPACT_ATOMS: atom_id res chain seq x y z
N MET A 1 -7.32 -24.80 12.62
CA MET A 1 -6.31 -24.07 11.83
C MET A 1 -7.07 -22.93 11.20
N GLU A 2 -6.94 -21.70 11.71
CA GLU A 2 -7.56 -20.52 11.10
C GLU A 2 -6.96 -20.31 9.71
N GLU A 3 -7.81 -20.40 8.70
CA GLU A 3 -7.44 -20.16 7.31
C GLU A 3 -7.37 -18.64 7.11
N ASN A 4 -6.22 -18.03 7.44
CA ASN A 4 -6.00 -16.60 7.21
C ASN A 4 -6.06 -16.31 5.70
N ARG A 5 -7.19 -15.78 5.23
CA ARG A 5 -7.36 -15.43 3.81
C ARG A 5 -6.79 -14.05 3.55
N ALA A 6 -5.70 -14.01 2.80
CA ALA A 6 -5.10 -12.78 2.30
C ALA A 6 -5.80 -12.36 1.00
N LEU A 7 -6.31 -11.13 0.96
CA LEU A 7 -6.85 -10.53 -0.26
C LEU A 7 -5.93 -9.41 -0.75
N ILE A 8 -5.66 -9.40 -2.06
CA ILE A 8 -4.93 -8.32 -2.72
C ILE A 8 -5.94 -7.39 -3.38
N ARG A 9 -5.78 -6.08 -3.16
CA ARG A 9 -6.63 -5.03 -3.73
C ARG A 9 -5.79 -3.93 -4.34
N GLU A 10 -6.34 -3.26 -5.35
CA GLU A 10 -5.74 -2.06 -5.97
C GLU A 10 -6.40 -0.81 -5.38
N LEU A 11 -5.58 0.19 -5.03
CA LEU A 11 -6.08 1.51 -4.71
C LEU A 11 -6.38 2.26 -6.03
N PRO A 12 -7.60 2.81 -6.22
CA PRO A 12 -7.94 3.54 -7.43
C PRO A 12 -6.97 4.70 -7.68
N ARG A 13 -6.49 4.81 -8.93
CA ARG A 13 -5.52 5.83 -9.34
C ARG A 13 -6.06 7.24 -9.10
N GLY A 14 -5.19 8.13 -8.65
CA GLY A 14 -5.55 9.50 -8.29
C GLY A 14 -6.26 9.64 -6.93
N THR A 15 -6.43 8.54 -6.19
CA THR A 15 -6.97 8.59 -4.82
C THR A 15 -5.82 8.71 -3.83
N THR A 16 -5.65 9.89 -3.22
CA THR A 16 -4.64 10.13 -2.18
C THR A 16 -5.23 10.13 -0.78
N ASP A 17 -6.51 10.48 -0.64
CA ASP A 17 -7.24 10.58 0.63
C ASP A 17 -8.13 9.35 0.85
N SER A 18 -7.49 8.20 1.08
CA SER A 18 -8.19 6.97 1.45
C SER A 18 -7.77 6.52 2.86
N PRO A 19 -8.70 6.01 3.70
CA PRO A 19 -8.35 5.46 5.00
C PRO A 19 -7.35 4.31 4.92
N VAL A 20 -7.26 3.64 3.76
CA VAL A 20 -6.25 2.60 3.49
C VAL A 20 -4.83 3.18 3.45
N VAL A 21 -4.67 4.40 2.92
CA VAL A 21 -3.38 5.09 2.86
C VAL A 21 -2.85 5.38 4.27
N GLU A 22 -3.72 5.78 5.20
CA GLU A 22 -3.32 5.97 6.59
C GLU A 22 -2.84 4.68 7.26
N GLU A 23 -3.52 3.55 7.00
CA GLU A 23 -3.10 2.26 7.54
C GLU A 23 -1.75 1.80 6.94
N ILE A 24 -1.51 2.08 5.66
CA ILE A 24 -0.22 1.84 5.00
C ILE A 24 0.89 2.72 5.61
N VAL A 25 0.62 4.00 5.85
CA VAL A 25 1.58 4.90 6.51
C VAL A 25 1.87 4.45 7.95
N LYS A 26 0.86 3.95 8.67
CA LYS A 26 1.06 3.34 10.00
C LYS A 26 1.92 2.08 9.92
N LEU A 27 1.69 1.23 8.92
CA LEU A 27 2.51 0.05 8.66
C LEU A 27 3.96 0.44 8.34
N GLU A 28 4.17 1.44 7.50
CA GLU A 28 5.51 1.98 7.22
C GLU A 28 6.19 2.54 8.46
N ARG A 29 5.50 3.32 9.29
CA ARG A 29 6.08 3.85 10.54
C ARG A 29 6.46 2.75 11.52
N ARG A 30 5.74 1.62 11.51
CA ARG A 30 6.07 0.45 12.33
C ARG A 30 7.30 -0.28 11.78
N LEU A 31 7.40 -0.45 10.47
CA LEU A 31 8.53 -1.12 9.81
C LEU A 31 9.80 -0.26 9.76
N PHE A 32 9.64 1.05 9.58
CA PHE A 32 10.70 2.03 9.35
C PHE A 32 10.58 3.27 10.26
N PRO A 33 10.64 3.12 11.59
CA PRO A 33 10.34 4.18 12.55
C PRO A 33 11.29 5.40 12.50
N LYS A 34 12.46 5.28 11.87
CA LYS A 34 13.47 6.35 11.78
C LYS A 34 13.37 7.23 10.54
N HIS A 35 12.46 6.93 9.62
CA HIS A 35 12.41 7.57 8.31
C HIS A 35 11.08 8.30 8.08
N GLU A 36 10.91 9.44 8.74
CA GLU A 36 9.75 10.32 8.54
C GLU A 36 9.61 10.78 7.07
N SER A 37 10.74 10.94 6.38
CA SER A 37 10.81 11.25 4.94
C SER A 37 10.17 10.18 4.04
N LEU A 38 10.02 8.93 4.51
CA LEU A 38 9.41 7.87 3.71
C LEU A 38 7.90 8.07 3.57
N SER A 39 7.23 8.65 4.57
CA SER A 39 5.81 8.96 4.50
C SER A 39 5.53 10.11 3.52
N SER A 40 6.35 11.17 3.52
CA SER A 40 6.21 12.25 2.54
C SER A 40 6.55 11.80 1.11
N SER A 41 7.57 10.94 0.95
CA SER A 41 7.89 10.29 -0.33
C SER A 41 6.75 9.40 -0.82
N PHE A 42 6.05 8.69 0.08
CA PHE A 42 4.90 7.85 -0.26
C PHE A 42 3.79 8.66 -0.93
N TYR A 43 3.39 9.79 -0.34
CA TYR A 43 2.35 10.65 -0.94
C TYR A 43 2.77 11.21 -2.30
N GLN A 44 4.05 11.58 -2.46
CA GLN A 44 4.57 12.05 -3.75
C GLN A 44 4.56 10.96 -4.82
N GLU A 45 4.91 9.73 -4.46
CA GLU A 45 4.87 8.60 -5.39
C GLU A 45 3.44 8.22 -5.79
N LEU A 46 2.49 8.29 -4.86
CA LEU A 46 1.09 8.00 -5.12
C LEU A 46 0.45 9.00 -6.08
N GLY A 47 0.91 10.26 -6.05
CA GLY A 47 0.46 11.32 -6.97
C GLY A 47 0.98 11.20 -8.41
N LYS A 48 1.88 10.25 -8.72
CA LYS A 48 2.40 10.10 -10.08
C LYS A 48 1.31 9.58 -11.03
N LYS A 49 1.19 10.22 -12.19
CA LYS A 49 0.13 9.96 -13.19
C LYS A 49 0.05 8.49 -13.68
N ASN A 50 1.18 7.79 -13.72
CA ASN A 50 1.24 6.36 -14.08
C ASN A 50 1.63 5.45 -12.90
N GLY A 51 1.48 5.96 -11.67
CA GLY A 51 1.67 5.18 -10.45
C GLY A 51 0.44 4.33 -10.14
N GLY A 52 0.67 3.24 -9.42
CA GLY A 52 -0.37 2.41 -8.84
C GLY A 52 0.10 1.82 -7.51
N LEU A 53 -0.88 1.42 -6.70
CA LEU A 53 -0.66 0.86 -5.38
C LEU A 53 -1.54 -0.37 -5.22
N LEU A 54 -0.90 -1.51 -5.00
CA LEU A 54 -1.57 -2.73 -4.56
C LEU A 54 -1.30 -2.91 -3.07
N TYR A 55 -2.29 -3.38 -2.33
CA TYR A 55 -2.16 -3.65 -0.90
C TYR A 55 -2.81 -4.99 -0.55
N CYS A 56 -2.27 -5.63 0.47
CA CYS A 56 -2.76 -6.89 0.97
C CYS A 56 -3.47 -6.70 2.30
N VAL A 57 -4.68 -7.24 2.42
CA VAL A 57 -5.45 -7.28 3.66
C VAL A 57 -5.61 -8.71 4.14
N LEU A 58 -5.46 -8.92 5.45
CA LEU A 58 -5.86 -10.17 6.07
C LEU A 58 -7.33 -10.10 6.46
N LEU A 59 -8.10 -11.09 6.02
CA LEU A 59 -9.41 -11.40 6.56
C LEU A 59 -9.22 -12.32 7.76
N ASP A 60 -9.59 -11.83 8.92
CA ASP A 60 -9.59 -12.57 10.17
C ASP A 60 -11.06 -12.72 10.60
N GLU A 61 -11.55 -13.95 10.72
CA GLU A 61 -12.97 -14.26 10.97
C GLU A 61 -13.46 -13.76 12.34
N GLY A 62 -12.57 -13.19 13.18
CA GLY A 62 -12.90 -12.56 14.46
C GLY A 62 -12.69 -11.05 14.54
N LYS A 63 -12.18 -10.37 13.50
CA LYS A 63 -11.91 -8.92 13.56
C LYS A 63 -12.75 -8.12 12.56
N PRO A 64 -13.45 -7.06 12.99
CA PRO A 64 -14.29 -6.25 12.10
C PRO A 64 -13.49 -5.34 11.16
N LYS A 65 -12.18 -5.15 11.39
CA LYS A 65 -11.35 -4.21 10.63
C LYS A 65 -10.34 -4.96 9.77
N GLU A 66 -10.39 -4.72 8.46
CA GLU A 66 -9.39 -5.19 7.51
C GLU A 66 -8.01 -4.62 7.90
N GLN A 67 -7.07 -5.51 8.18
CA GLN A 67 -5.71 -5.11 8.52
C GLN A 67 -4.84 -5.18 7.28
N VAL A 68 -4.28 -4.04 6.88
CA VAL A 68 -3.25 -4.01 5.84
C VAL A 68 -1.97 -4.62 6.40
N VAL A 69 -1.47 -5.64 5.72
CA VAL A 69 -0.25 -6.38 6.13
C VAL A 69 0.93 -6.18 5.21
N GLY A 70 0.71 -5.58 4.05
CA GLY A 70 1.76 -5.21 3.13
C GLY A 70 1.22 -4.43 1.95
N TYR A 71 2.12 -3.79 1.22
CA TYR A 71 1.78 -3.03 0.01
C TYR A 71 2.93 -3.02 -0.98
N VAL A 72 2.59 -2.79 -2.25
CA VAL A 72 3.55 -2.56 -3.32
C VAL A 72 3.14 -1.33 -4.12
N MET A 73 4.08 -0.40 -4.27
CA MET A 73 3.97 0.72 -5.20
C MET A 73 4.71 0.36 -6.47
N TYR A 74 4.05 0.62 -7.59
CA TYR A 74 4.66 0.48 -8.90
C TYR A 74 4.35 1.70 -9.74
N PHE A 75 5.19 1.92 -10.73
CA PHE A 75 5.01 2.95 -11.73
C PHE A 75 5.23 2.32 -13.10
N PHE A 76 4.43 2.75 -14.09
CA PHE A 76 4.58 2.37 -15.50
C PHE A 76 5.34 3.49 -16.25
N PRO A 77 6.64 3.32 -16.54
CA PRO A 77 7.37 4.27 -17.38
C PRO A 77 6.96 4.16 -18.84
N SER A 78 6.47 2.99 -19.26
CA SER A 78 5.89 2.74 -20.58
C SER A 78 4.73 1.75 -20.46
N SER A 79 3.99 1.54 -21.55
CA SER A 79 2.91 0.53 -21.59
C SER A 79 3.42 -0.92 -21.55
N LEU A 80 4.72 -1.15 -21.75
CA LEU A 80 5.31 -2.48 -21.89
C LEU A 80 5.85 -3.05 -20.58
N TYR A 81 6.08 -2.21 -19.56
CA TYR A 81 6.62 -2.67 -18.28
C TYR A 81 6.24 -1.73 -17.13
N ALA A 82 6.17 -2.30 -15.93
CA ALA A 82 6.11 -1.57 -14.67
C ALA A 82 7.39 -1.81 -13.88
N SER A 83 7.80 -0.81 -13.11
CA SER A 83 8.84 -0.94 -12.10
C SER A 83 8.21 -0.85 -10.72
N VAL A 84 8.56 -1.78 -9.84
CA VAL A 84 8.25 -1.66 -8.41
C VAL A 84 9.15 -0.57 -7.83
N THR A 85 8.56 0.44 -7.22
CA THR A 85 9.30 1.54 -6.58
C THR A 85 9.43 1.32 -5.08
N LYS A 86 8.43 0.68 -4.46
CA LYS A 86 8.41 0.38 -3.02
C LYS A 86 7.65 -0.90 -2.74
N LEU A 87 8.13 -1.68 -1.77
CA LEU A 87 7.51 -2.93 -1.30
C LEU A 87 7.78 -3.05 0.20
N ALA A 88 6.74 -3.31 0.99
CA ALA A 88 6.85 -3.55 2.42
C ALA A 88 5.72 -4.45 2.94
#